data_AF-A0A7S3QCE8-F1
#
_entry.id   AF-A0A7S3QCE8-F1
#
_cell.length_a   1.000
_cell.length_b   1.000
_cell.length_c   1.000
_cell.angle_alpha   90.00
_cell.angle_beta   90.00
_cell.angle_gamma   90.00
#
_symmetry.space_group_name_H-M   'P 1'
#
loop_
_entity.id
_entity.type
_entity.pdbx_description
1 polymer ?
#
loop_
_entity_poly.entity_id
_entity_poly.type
_entity_poly.pdbx_seq_one_letter_code
_entity_poly.pdbx_strand_id
1 'polypeptide(L)'
;VLHDVLRFFWKHDVNLRRIESRPSQLGIFDFFVDLEGSDQRVDKLLASLEEYGVQKLLILDEKEVTWFPRHISELDLVANRVLDAGTDLEADHPGFHDQVYRKRREELAEFAMKHRWNKSIA
;
A
#
# COMPACT_ATOMS: atom_id res chain seq x y z
N VAL A 1 -25.87 -1.53 1.19
CA VAL A 1 -24.72 -2.45 1.39
C VAL A 1 -23.51 -1.73 1.99
N LEU A 2 -22.75 -0.90 1.24
CA LEU A 2 -21.56 -0.23 1.79
C LEU A 2 -21.88 0.67 3.01
N HIS A 3 -22.95 1.47 2.92
CA HIS A 3 -23.38 2.32 4.04
C HIS A 3 -23.73 1.52 5.30
N ASP A 4 -24.38 0.37 5.13
CA ASP A 4 -24.80 -0.51 6.24
C ASP A 4 -23.57 -1.14 6.91
N VAL A 5 -22.58 -1.56 6.11
CA VAL A 5 -21.31 -2.11 6.60
C VAL A 5 -20.54 -1.06 7.41
N LEU A 6 -20.44 0.18 6.92
CA LEU A 6 -19.74 1.28 7.61
C LEU A 6 -20.35 1.60 8.98
N ARG A 7 -21.66 1.39 9.15
CA ARG A 7 -22.33 1.64 10.42
C ARG A 7 -21.83 0.74 11.55
N PHE A 8 -21.37 -0.47 11.25
CA PHE A 8 -20.82 -1.38 12.27
C PHE A 8 -19.50 -0.85 12.85
N PHE A 9 -18.64 -0.25 12.02
CA PHE A 9 -17.37 0.35 12.47
C PHE A 9 -17.63 1.49 13.45
N TRP A 10 -18.59 2.36 13.15
CA TRP A 10 -19.01 3.44 14.05
C TRP A 10 -19.64 2.91 15.34
N LYS A 11 -20.51 1.89 15.25
CA LYS A 11 -21.19 1.28 16.41
C LYS A 11 -20.21 0.70 17.43
N HIS A 12 -19.10 0.14 16.96
CA HIS A 12 -18.10 -0.52 17.81
C HIS A 12 -16.90 0.37 18.16
N ASP A 13 -16.94 1.65 17.80
CA ASP A 13 -15.87 2.63 18.06
C ASP A 13 -14.50 2.15 17.53
N VAL A 14 -14.51 1.69 16.26
CA VAL A 14 -13.33 1.27 15.49
C VAL A 14 -13.11 2.26 14.35
N ASN A 15 -11.89 2.80 14.26
CA ASN A 15 -11.52 3.76 13.23
C ASN A 15 -11.17 3.05 11.92
N LEU A 16 -11.64 3.60 10.80
CA LEU A 16 -11.26 3.22 9.45
C LEU A 16 -10.11 4.10 8.99
N ARG A 17 -8.93 3.51 8.76
CA ARG A 17 -7.78 4.22 8.16
C ARG A 17 -7.85 4.22 6.64
N ARG A 18 -8.26 3.10 6.07
CA ARG A 18 -8.44 2.95 4.63
C ARG A 18 -9.59 2.00 4.35
N ILE A 19 -10.38 2.34 3.34
CA ILE A 19 -11.36 1.44 2.75
C ILE A 19 -11.23 1.47 1.24
N GLU A 20 -11.18 0.30 0.65
CA GLU A 20 -11.21 0.12 -0.79
C GLU A 20 -12.26 -0.91 -1.14
N SER A 21 -13.11 -0.58 -2.12
CA SER A 21 -14.13 -1.49 -2.64
C SER A 21 -13.80 -1.85 -4.08
N ARG A 22 -13.69 -3.14 -4.38
CA ARG A 22 -13.45 -3.62 -5.74
C ARG A 22 -14.64 -4.47 -6.21
N PRO A 23 -15.24 -4.17 -7.38
CA PRO A 23 -16.23 -5.06 -7.96
C PRO A 23 -15.54 -6.33 -8.45
N SER A 24 -16.06 -7.49 -8.07
CA SER A 24 -15.61 -8.79 -8.55
C SER A 24 -16.31 -9.14 -9.87
N GLN A 25 -15.72 -10.08 -10.62
CA GLN A 25 -16.29 -10.56 -11.89
C GLN A 25 -17.66 -11.22 -11.73
N LEU A 26 -18.03 -11.61 -10.50
CA LEU A 26 -19.31 -12.23 -10.17
C LEU A 26 -20.38 -11.20 -9.74
N GLY A 27 -20.09 -9.90 -9.83
CA GLY A 27 -21.00 -8.84 -9.39
C GLY A 27 -21.08 -8.66 -7.88
N ILE A 28 -20.17 -9.30 -7.14
CA ILE A 28 -20.02 -9.16 -5.68
C ILE A 28 -18.92 -8.12 -5.41
N PHE A 29 -18.99 -7.39 -4.30
CA PHE A 29 -17.94 -6.43 -3.94
C PHE A 29 -16.97 -7.02 -2.90
N ASP A 30 -15.68 -6.90 -3.17
CA ASP A 30 -14.62 -7.16 -2.22
C ASP A 30 -14.26 -5.87 -1.49
N PHE A 31 -14.19 -5.92 -0.16
CA PHE A 31 -13.79 -4.79 0.67
C PHE A 31 -12.44 -5.06 1.33
N PHE A 32 -11.51 -4.13 1.15
CA PHE A 32 -10.21 -4.12 1.81
C PHE A 32 -10.20 -2.98 2.81
N VAL A 33 -10.09 -3.32 4.08
CA VAL A 33 -10.23 -2.37 5.18
C VAL A 33 -8.98 -2.40 6.03
N ASP A 34 -8.39 -1.22 6.26
CA ASP A 34 -7.39 -1.01 7.28
C ASP A 34 -8.07 -0.30 8.45
N LEU A 35 -7.98 -0.89 9.63
CA LEU A 35 -8.69 -0.46 10.83
C LEU A 35 -7.73 -0.18 11.98
N GLU A 36 -8.18 0.66 12.92
CA GLU A 36 -7.47 1.01 14.13
C GLU A 36 -8.44 0.94 15.31
N GLY A 37 -8.10 0.13 16.31
CA GLY A 37 -8.91 -0.08 17.50
C GLY A 37 -8.30 -1.13 18.43
N SER A 38 -8.78 -1.19 19.67
CA SER A 38 -8.38 -2.24 20.62
C SER A 38 -8.96 -3.60 20.22
N ASP A 39 -8.23 -4.69 20.45
CA ASP A 39 -8.64 -6.09 20.18
C ASP A 39 -10.12 -6.37 20.52
N GLN A 40 -10.56 -6.06 21.75
CA GLN A 40 -11.94 -6.31 22.20
C GLN A 40 -13.04 -5.64 21.36
N ARG A 41 -12.75 -4.48 20.76
CA ARG A 41 -13.72 -3.76 19.91
C ARG A 41 -13.73 -4.33 18.51
N VAL A 42 -12.54 -4.68 18.01
CA VAL A 42 -12.37 -5.34 16.71
C VAL A 42 -13.05 -6.69 16.73
N ASP A 43 -12.89 -7.50 17.79
CA ASP A 43 -13.55 -8.79 17.93
C ASP A 43 -15.09 -8.68 17.87
N LYS A 44 -15.66 -7.67 18.55
CA LYS A 44 -17.11 -7.39 18.50
C LYS A 44 -17.59 -6.97 17.11
N LEU A 45 -16.78 -6.17 16.43
CA LEU A 45 -17.03 -5.77 15.04
C LEU A 45 -17.00 -6.99 14.11
N LEU A 46 -15.98 -7.84 14.21
CA LEU A 46 -15.83 -9.06 13.40
C LEU A 46 -17.02 -9.99 13.60
N ALA A 47 -17.44 -10.24 14.85
CA ALA A 47 -18.63 -11.03 15.15
C ALA A 47 -19.91 -10.44 14.52
N SER A 48 -20.05 -9.11 14.54
CA SER A 48 -21.21 -8.44 13.91
C SER A 48 -21.19 -8.52 12.38
N LEU A 49 -20.01 -8.51 11.77
CA LEU A 49 -19.84 -8.66 10.32
C LEU A 49 -20.11 -10.09 9.86
N GLU A 50 -19.72 -11.09 10.65
CA GLU A 50 -20.08 -12.50 10.42
C GLU A 50 -21.60 -12.71 10.49
N GLU A 51 -22.27 -12.16 11.53
CA GLU A 51 -23.73 -12.24 11.67
C GLU A 51 -24.46 -11.53 10.52
N TYR A 52 -23.89 -10.44 10.00
CA TYR A 52 -24.44 -9.72 8.85
C TYR A 52 -24.37 -10.52 7.53
N GLY A 53 -23.60 -11.62 7.48
CA GLY A 53 -23.52 -12.50 6.32
C GLY A 53 -22.40 -12.17 5.35
N VAL A 54 -21.27 -11.63 5.83
CA VAL A 54 -20.05 -11.52 5.03
C VAL A 54 -19.59 -12.92 4.60
N GLN A 55 -19.56 -13.18 3.29
CA GLN A 55 -19.30 -14.52 2.75
C GLN A 55 -17.89 -15.04 3.05
N LYS A 56 -16.90 -14.13 3.09
CA LYS A 56 -15.50 -14.47 3.35
C LYS A 56 -14.85 -13.31 4.10
N LEU A 57 -14.46 -13.57 5.34
CA LEU A 57 -13.70 -12.64 6.17
C LEU A 57 -12.27 -13.18 6.27
N LEU A 58 -11.29 -12.41 5.77
CA LEU A 58 -9.88 -12.74 5.91
C LEU A 58 -9.25 -11.68 6.81
N ILE A 59 -8.85 -12.10 8.01
CA ILE A 59 -8.10 -11.27 8.95
C ILE A 59 -6.62 -11.59 8.72
N LEU A 60 -5.83 -10.55 8.44
CA LEU A 60 -4.38 -10.67 8.36
C LEU A 60 -3.84 -10.51 9.78
N ASP A 61 -3.53 -11.64 10.41
CA ASP A 61 -3.47 -11.85 11.87
C ASP A 61 -2.22 -11.31 12.59
N GLU A 62 -1.52 -10.30 12.06
CA GLU A 62 -0.48 -9.61 12.83
C GLU A 62 -1.03 -8.29 13.37
N LYS A 63 -1.01 -8.14 14.71
CA LYS A 63 -1.34 -6.90 15.43
C LYS A 63 -0.59 -5.67 14.91
N GLU A 64 0.53 -5.90 14.22
CA GLU A 64 1.28 -4.92 13.48
C GLU A 64 1.92 -5.60 12.25
N VAL A 65 1.17 -5.76 11.16
CA VAL A 65 1.73 -6.22 9.88
C VAL A 65 2.64 -5.11 9.34
N THR A 66 3.91 -5.43 9.04
CA THR A 66 4.77 -4.48 8.31
C THR A 66 4.13 -4.16 6.97
N TRP A 67 3.96 -2.87 6.67
CA TRP A 67 3.30 -2.45 5.44
C TRP A 67 3.91 -3.13 4.20
N PHE A 68 3.05 -3.61 3.31
CA PHE A 68 3.42 -4.15 2.00
C PHE A 68 2.44 -3.64 0.93
N PRO A 69 2.89 -3.47 -0.33
CA PRO A 69 2.05 -2.98 -1.41
C PRO A 69 0.99 -4.01 -1.82
N ARG A 70 -0.29 -3.65 -1.70
CA ARG A 70 -1.48 -4.42 -2.11
C ARG A 70 -1.98 -4.05 -3.51
N HIS A 71 -1.57 -2.89 -4.03
CA HIS A 71 -1.87 -2.45 -5.40
C HIS A 71 -0.59 -1.99 -6.09
N ILE A 72 -0.51 -2.12 -7.42
CA ILE A 72 0.70 -1.75 -8.18
C ILE A 72 1.08 -0.26 -7.98
N SER A 73 0.10 0.61 -7.76
CA SER A 73 0.34 2.03 -7.46
C SER A 73 1.09 2.28 -6.16
N GLU A 74 1.04 1.33 -5.23
CA GLU A 74 1.72 1.43 -3.95
C GLU A 74 3.22 1.16 -4.07
N LEU A 75 3.70 0.62 -5.20
CA LEU A 75 5.13 0.53 -5.49
C LEU A 75 5.78 1.91 -5.58
N ASP A 76 5.03 2.95 -5.95
CA ASP A 76 5.51 4.34 -5.97
C ASP A 76 5.93 4.83 -4.56
N LEU A 77 5.40 4.22 -3.48
CA LEU A 77 5.74 4.57 -2.09
C LEU A 77 7.12 4.07 -1.66
N VAL A 78 7.63 3.03 -2.32
CA VAL A 78 8.96 2.45 -2.05
C VAL A 78 9.97 2.75 -3.15
N ALA A 79 9.53 3.20 -4.33
CA ALA A 79 10.39 3.46 -5.47
C ALA A 79 11.56 4.41 -5.16
N ASN A 80 11.39 5.33 -4.21
CA ASN A 80 12.43 6.28 -3.78
C ASN A 80 13.27 5.82 -2.57
N ARG A 81 13.04 4.61 -2.05
CA ARG A 81 13.76 4.04 -0.90
C ARG A 81 14.89 3.12 -1.37
N VAL A 82 15.70 3.61 -2.29
CA VAL A 82 16.83 2.86 -2.85
C VAL A 82 18.03 3.01 -1.90
N LEU A 83 18.57 1.88 -1.41
CA LEU A 83 19.71 1.85 -0.49
C LEU A 83 21.05 2.02 -1.22
N ASP A 84 21.15 1.51 -2.45
CA ASP A 84 22.36 1.51 -3.28
C ASP A 84 22.02 1.90 -4.72
N ALA A 85 22.91 2.67 -5.36
CA ALA A 85 22.84 3.13 -6.76
C ALA A 85 21.98 4.38 -7.05
N GLY A 86 22.00 5.37 -6.16
CA GLY A 86 21.63 6.76 -6.49
C GLY A 86 22.66 7.48 -7.37
N THR A 87 22.83 8.78 -7.14
CA THR A 87 23.87 9.64 -7.74
C THR A 87 25.27 9.37 -7.20
N ASP A 88 25.35 8.77 -6.02
CA ASP A 88 26.61 8.52 -5.34
C ASP A 88 27.19 7.19 -5.82
N LEU A 89 28.35 7.31 -6.48
CA LEU A 89 29.16 6.19 -6.91
C LEU A 89 30.21 5.95 -5.83
N GLU A 90 30.47 4.69 -5.52
CA GLU A 90 31.62 4.30 -4.70
C GLU A 90 32.93 4.55 -5.45
N ALA A 91 34.01 4.77 -4.69
CA ALA A 91 35.32 5.15 -5.24
C ALA A 91 35.96 4.08 -6.13
N ASP A 92 35.54 2.83 -6.01
CA ASP A 92 35.95 1.69 -6.82
C ASP A 92 35.17 1.57 -8.15
N HIS A 93 34.13 2.40 -8.35
CA HIS A 93 33.33 2.38 -9.56
C HIS A 93 34.13 2.94 -10.76
N PRO A 94 34.16 2.28 -11.93
CA PRO A 94 34.98 2.70 -13.07
C PRO A 94 34.62 4.11 -13.60
N GLY A 95 33.37 4.53 -13.39
CA GLY A 95 32.88 5.87 -13.71
C GLY A 95 33.00 6.91 -12.58
N PHE A 96 33.67 6.62 -11.45
CA PHE A 96 33.72 7.51 -10.29
C PHE A 96 34.33 8.88 -10.61
N HIS A 97 35.39 8.90 -11.44
CA HIS A 97 36.05 10.14 -11.86
C HIS A 97 35.50 10.73 -13.17
N ASP A 98 34.57 10.05 -13.84
CA ASP A 98 33.98 10.53 -15.09
C ASP A 98 32.79 11.44 -14.79
N GLN A 99 33.01 12.76 -14.92
CA GLN A 99 31.98 13.77 -14.67
C GLN A 99 30.79 13.68 -15.65
N VAL A 100 31.03 13.28 -16.90
CA VAL A 100 29.96 13.15 -17.91
C VAL A 100 29.07 11.97 -17.55
N TYR A 101 29.69 10.85 -17.16
CA TYR A 101 28.98 9.67 -16.69
C TYR A 101 28.17 9.94 -15.42
N ARG A 102 28.75 10.66 -14.44
CA ARG A 102 28.04 11.06 -13.22
C ARG A 102 26.82 11.93 -13.50
N LYS A 103 26.98 12.96 -14.34
CA LYS A 103 25.86 13.82 -14.73
C LYS A 103 24.76 13.02 -15.43
N ARG A 104 25.13 12.08 -16.30
CA ARG A 104 24.14 11.23 -16.98
C ARG A 104 23.42 10.28 -16.02
N ARG A 105 24.11 9.75 -15.01
CA ARG A 105 23.51 8.93 -13.94
C ARG A 105 22.51 9.74 -13.12
N GLU A 106 22.85 10.99 -12.79
CA GLU A 106 21.96 11.91 -12.08
C GLU A 106 20.68 12.18 -12.87
N GLU A 107 20.78 12.47 -14.16
CA GLU A 107 19.61 12.66 -15.04
C GLU A 107 18.69 11.43 -15.05
N LEU A 108 19.25 10.22 -15.16
CA LEU A 108 18.48 8.97 -15.16
C LEU A 108 17.84 8.68 -13.80
N ALA A 109 18.56 8.93 -12.70
CA ALA A 109 18.04 8.78 -11.36
C ALA A 109 16.85 9.73 -11.12
N GLU A 110 16.95 10.99 -11.57
CA GLU A 110 15.83 11.93 -11.48
C GLU A 110 14.59 11.46 -12.24
N PHE A 111 14.76 10.89 -13.45
CA PHE A 111 13.62 10.35 -14.20
C PHE A 111 12.95 9.19 -13.46
N ALA A 112 13.74 8.29 -12.87
CA ALA A 112 13.23 7.17 -12.08
C ALA A 112 12.44 7.66 -10.85
N MET A 113 12.98 8.64 -10.10
CA MET A 113 12.32 9.16 -8.88
C MET A 113 10.98 9.88 -9.18
N LYS A 114 10.88 10.49 -10.36
CA LYS A 114 9.68 11.21 -10.82
C LYS A 114 8.65 10.29 -11.51
N HIS A 115 9.03 9.07 -11.86
CA HIS A 115 8.14 8.11 -12.50
C HIS A 115 7.01 7.67 -11.57
N ARG A 116 5.86 7.31 -12.14
CA ARG A 116 4.66 6.83 -11.44
C ARG A 116 4.05 5.69 -12.24
N TRP A 117 3.45 4.71 -11.56
CA TRP A 117 2.96 3.46 -12.17
C TRP A 117 2.05 3.61 -13.40
N ASN A 118 1.32 4.73 -13.52
CA ASN A 118 0.37 4.98 -14.61
C ASN A 118 0.93 5.82 -15.76
N LYS A 119 2.24 6.06 -15.79
CA LYS A 119 2.90 6.83 -16.84
C LYS A 119 3.73 5.92 -17.74
N SER A 120 3.87 6.29 -19.00
CA SER A 120 4.85 5.63 -19.88
C SER A 120 6.26 5.88 -19.36
N ILE A 121 7.12 4.88 -19.51
CA ILE A 121 8.56 5.07 -19.41
C ILE A 121 8.98 5.80 -20.69
N ALA A 122 9.71 6.91 -20.53
CA ALA A 122 10.23 7.71 -21.64
C ALA A 122 11.60 7.21 -22.08
#